data_AF-Q6Y7H7-F1
#
_entry.id   AF-Q6Y7H7-F1
#
_cell.length_a   1.000
_cell.length_b   1.000
_cell.length_c   1.000
_cell.angle_alpha   90.00
_cell.angle_beta   90.00
_cell.angle_gamma   90.00
#
_symmetry.space_group_name_H-M   'P 1'
#
loop_
_entity.id
_entity.type
_entity.pdbx_description
1 polymer ?
#
loop_
_entity_poly.entity_id
_entity_poly.type
_entity_poly.pdbx_seq_one_letter_code
_entity_poly.pdbx_strand_id
1 'polypeptide(L)'
;AKELAYDVVTGQTDNLASALAKTSGKDIVQFAKAVEISAPKIDEKVCRTPETTGNSAKKYGIYSATTNNQAGGSGKGQIAVCGGEIKATGGSNGIEKQQHLRDFVKGTLLENGSKNWPTPTADGAPETRVPVPKPNDNAEAVAKDLTKLSTEEKTIVAGLLAKTIEGGEVVEIRAVSSTSVMVNACYDLL
;
A
#
# COMPACT_ATOMS: atom_id res chain seq x y z
N ALA A 1 -13.28 7.29 12.77
CA ALA A 1 -11.80 7.28 12.72
C ALA A 1 -11.20 5.86 12.73
N LYS A 2 -11.96 4.81 12.37
CA LYS A 2 -11.45 3.44 12.23
C LYS A 2 -12.08 2.70 11.04
N GLU A 3 -12.45 3.46 10.01
CA GLU A 3 -13.21 2.91 8.87
C GLU A 3 -12.31 1.99 8.05
N LEU A 4 -11.05 2.36 7.81
CA LEU A 4 -10.11 1.53 7.05
C LEU A 4 -9.80 0.21 7.76
N ALA A 5 -9.52 0.28 9.07
CA ALA A 5 -9.24 -0.90 9.88
C ALA A 5 -10.44 -1.85 9.95
N TYR A 6 -11.66 -1.29 10.11
CA TYR A 6 -12.89 -2.07 10.15
C TYR A 6 -13.19 -2.73 8.80
N ASP A 7 -13.05 -2.00 7.69
CA ASP A 7 -13.35 -2.51 6.35
C ASP A 7 -12.40 -3.65 5.94
N VAL A 8 -11.12 -3.59 6.34
CA VAL A 8 -10.18 -4.71 6.12
C VAL A 8 -10.60 -5.97 6.86
N VAL A 9 -10.92 -5.86 8.16
CA VAL A 9 -11.28 -7.02 8.99
C VAL A 9 -12.59 -7.65 8.54
N THR A 10 -13.56 -6.82 8.16
CA THR A 10 -14.89 -7.27 7.71
C THR A 10 -14.94 -7.63 6.22
N GLY A 11 -13.89 -7.33 5.46
CA GLY A 11 -13.81 -7.65 4.03
C GLY A 11 -14.65 -6.74 3.13
N GLN A 12 -14.98 -5.52 3.58
CA GLN A 12 -15.75 -4.54 2.81
C GLN A 12 -14.88 -3.89 1.72
N THR A 13 -14.60 -4.65 0.67
CA THR A 13 -13.62 -4.28 -0.38
C THR A 13 -13.95 -2.95 -1.05
N ASP A 14 -15.21 -2.68 -1.38
CA ASP A 14 -15.61 -1.44 -2.07
C ASP A 14 -15.53 -0.21 -1.16
N ASN A 15 -15.90 -0.35 0.12
CA ASN A 15 -15.78 0.71 1.12
C ASN A 15 -14.30 1.01 1.40
N LEU A 16 -13.49 -0.04 1.58
CA LEU A 16 -12.06 0.07 1.74
C LEU A 16 -11.40 0.77 0.55
N ALA A 17 -11.75 0.39 -0.68
CA ALA A 17 -11.22 1.01 -1.89
C ALA A 17 -11.57 2.51 -1.97
N SER A 18 -12.83 2.86 -1.67
CA SER A 18 -13.31 4.25 -1.65
C SER A 18 -12.59 5.09 -0.59
N ALA A 19 -12.37 4.53 0.60
CA ALA A 19 -11.64 5.20 1.67
C ALA A 19 -10.14 5.34 1.33
N LEU A 20 -9.49 4.28 0.84
CA LEU A 20 -8.10 4.32 0.39
C LEU A 20 -7.87 5.32 -0.76
N ALA A 21 -8.82 5.46 -1.67
CA ALA A 21 -8.74 6.42 -2.77
C ALA A 21 -8.73 7.88 -2.28
N LYS A 22 -9.31 8.16 -1.10
CA LYS A 22 -9.31 9.48 -0.46
C LYS A 22 -8.07 9.70 0.42
N THR A 23 -7.38 8.63 0.80
CA THR A 23 -6.11 8.71 1.54
C THR A 23 -5.00 9.28 0.66
N SER A 24 -4.18 10.16 1.24
CA SER A 24 -3.06 10.75 0.49
C SER A 24 -2.02 9.68 0.11
N GLY A 25 -1.37 9.83 -1.05
CA GLY A 25 -0.31 8.91 -1.46
C GLY A 25 0.84 8.86 -0.44
N LYS A 26 1.10 9.96 0.27
CA LYS A 26 2.10 10.03 1.35
C LYS A 26 1.74 9.09 2.50
N ASP A 27 0.49 9.04 2.92
CA ASP A 27 0.07 8.17 4.02
C ASP A 27 0.10 6.69 3.61
N ILE A 28 -0.21 6.39 2.34
CA ILE A 28 -0.07 5.04 1.78
C ILE A 28 1.39 4.58 1.76
N VAL A 29 2.32 5.46 1.42
CA VAL A 29 3.76 5.19 1.53
C VAL A 29 4.15 4.86 2.97
N GLN A 30 3.65 5.62 3.95
CA GLN A 30 3.95 5.36 5.37
C GLN A 30 3.37 4.01 5.83
N PHE A 31 2.13 3.72 5.43
CA PHE A 31 1.49 2.43 5.68
C PHE A 31 2.33 1.28 5.09
N ALA A 32 2.72 1.36 3.82
CA ALA A 32 3.52 0.32 3.18
C ALA A 32 4.88 0.12 3.85
N LYS A 33 5.56 1.19 4.25
CA LYS A 33 6.82 1.10 5.03
C LYS A 33 6.60 0.41 6.37
N ALA A 34 5.48 0.66 7.04
CA ALA A 34 5.14 -0.02 8.28
C ALA A 34 4.86 -1.52 8.05
N VAL A 35 4.19 -1.88 6.94
CA VAL A 35 3.98 -3.28 6.54
C VAL A 35 5.30 -3.98 6.23
N GLU A 36 6.19 -3.35 5.46
CA GLU A 36 7.53 -3.90 5.13
C GLU A 36 8.32 -4.24 6.39
N ILE A 37 8.33 -3.34 7.39
CA ILE A 37 9.08 -3.51 8.63
C ILE A 37 8.43 -4.54 9.56
N SER A 38 7.10 -4.43 9.78
CA SER A 38 6.41 -5.17 10.84
C SER A 38 5.79 -6.48 10.36
N ALA A 39 5.52 -6.61 9.07
CA ALA A 39 4.85 -7.76 8.48
C ALA A 39 5.37 -8.06 7.05
N PRO A 40 6.66 -8.40 6.88
CA PRO A 40 7.27 -8.61 5.56
C PRO A 40 6.57 -9.71 4.73
N LYS A 41 5.99 -10.72 5.38
CA LYS A 41 5.18 -11.76 4.70
C LYS A 41 3.87 -11.22 4.10
N ILE A 42 3.33 -10.12 4.65
CA ILE A 42 2.16 -9.44 4.11
C ILE A 42 2.56 -8.49 2.98
N ASP A 43 3.70 -7.79 3.11
CA ASP A 43 4.29 -6.99 2.03
C ASP A 43 4.44 -7.82 0.74
N GLU A 44 4.91 -9.06 0.86
CA GLU A 44 5.02 -10.03 -0.26
C GLU A 44 3.68 -10.48 -0.85
N LYS A 45 2.54 -10.21 -0.18
CA LYS A 45 1.19 -10.63 -0.61
C LYS A 45 0.39 -9.55 -1.31
N VAL A 46 0.76 -8.29 -1.14
CA VAL A 46 0.01 -7.13 -1.64
C VAL A 46 0.70 -6.53 -2.85
N CYS A 47 -0.07 -6.13 -3.85
CA CYS A 47 0.46 -5.63 -5.12
C CYS A 47 1.42 -6.62 -5.80
N ARG A 48 1.18 -7.92 -5.66
CA ARG A 48 2.05 -8.93 -6.29
C ARG A 48 1.93 -8.85 -7.81
N THR A 49 3.05 -8.59 -8.49
CA THR A 49 3.08 -8.63 -9.94
C THR A 49 2.85 -10.07 -10.42
N PRO A 50 1.82 -10.37 -11.23
CA PRO A 50 1.55 -11.71 -11.69
C PRO A 50 2.63 -12.20 -12.67
N GLU A 51 2.81 -13.52 -12.73
CA GLU A 51 3.67 -14.16 -13.72
C GLU A 51 3.06 -14.02 -15.12
N THR A 52 3.89 -13.75 -16.13
CA THR A 52 3.44 -13.70 -17.52
C THR A 52 2.87 -15.03 -17.98
N THR A 53 1.71 -15.01 -18.62
CA THR A 53 1.13 -16.19 -19.27
C THR A 53 1.70 -16.38 -20.68
N GLY A 54 2.05 -17.62 -21.04
CA GLY A 54 2.45 -17.98 -22.40
C GLY A 54 3.95 -17.87 -22.74
N ASN A 55 4.82 -17.60 -21.76
CA ASN A 55 6.28 -17.56 -21.96
C ASN A 55 6.95 -18.77 -21.29
N SER A 56 8.03 -19.29 -21.88
CA SER A 56 8.78 -20.45 -21.33
C SER A 56 9.59 -20.11 -20.06
N ALA A 57 9.88 -18.83 -19.85
CA ALA A 57 10.59 -18.31 -18.69
C ALA A 57 9.66 -17.43 -17.84
N LYS A 58 9.71 -17.61 -16.52
CA LYS A 58 8.92 -16.83 -15.56
C LYS A 58 9.37 -15.37 -15.61
N LYS A 59 8.50 -14.48 -16.07
CA LYS A 59 8.72 -13.03 -16.07
C LYS A 59 7.60 -12.34 -15.29
N TYR A 60 7.95 -11.20 -14.72
CA TYR A 60 7.08 -10.37 -13.90
C TYR A 60 7.19 -8.90 -14.34
N GLY A 61 6.14 -8.12 -14.06
CA GLY A 61 6.15 -6.68 -14.27
C GLY A 61 7.16 -5.96 -13.38
N ILE A 62 7.61 -4.80 -13.83
CA ILE A 62 8.49 -3.90 -13.09
C ILE A 62 7.70 -2.64 -12.72
N TYR A 63 7.58 -2.37 -11.42
CA TYR A 63 7.00 -1.12 -10.94
C TYR A 63 7.83 0.09 -11.35
N SER A 64 7.12 1.12 -11.79
CA SER A 64 7.74 2.28 -12.43
C SER A 64 6.82 3.50 -12.36
N ALA A 65 7.41 4.67 -12.56
CA ALA A 65 6.70 5.94 -12.49
C ALA A 65 5.60 6.09 -13.55
N THR A 66 5.65 5.32 -14.63
CA THR A 66 4.69 5.34 -15.73
C THR A 66 4.61 3.96 -16.39
N THR A 67 3.39 3.46 -16.63
CA THR A 67 3.20 2.21 -17.37
C THR A 67 3.74 2.34 -18.80
N ASN A 68 4.71 1.50 -19.13
CA ASN A 68 5.22 1.25 -20.47
C ASN A 68 5.08 -0.26 -20.76
N ASN A 69 3.84 -0.64 -21.01
CA ASN A 69 3.42 -2.00 -21.29
C ASN A 69 2.31 -1.95 -22.33
N GLN A 70 2.68 -2.22 -23.58
CA GLN A 70 1.79 -2.10 -24.73
C GLN A 70 1.22 -3.46 -25.16
N ALA A 71 -0.03 -3.47 -25.59
CA ALA A 71 -0.65 -4.58 -26.29
C ALA A 71 0.17 -4.88 -27.56
N GLY A 72 0.58 -6.14 -27.73
CA GLY A 72 1.48 -6.56 -28.81
C GLY A 72 2.97 -6.63 -28.43
N GLY A 73 3.30 -6.41 -27.14
CA GLY A 73 4.60 -6.74 -26.53
C GLY A 73 5.80 -5.90 -26.94
N SER A 74 5.58 -4.73 -27.54
CA SER A 74 6.60 -3.70 -27.78
C SER A 74 7.00 -2.91 -26.53
N GLY A 75 6.28 -3.07 -25.41
CA GLY A 75 6.53 -2.34 -24.16
C GLY A 75 7.69 -2.92 -23.33
N LYS A 76 8.21 -2.13 -22.38
CA LYS A 76 9.35 -2.51 -21.51
C LYS A 76 8.98 -3.41 -20.33
N GLY A 77 7.73 -3.86 -20.22
CA GLY A 77 7.23 -4.61 -19.06
C GLY A 77 7.13 -3.76 -17.79
N GLN A 78 7.00 -2.44 -17.95
CA GLN A 78 6.90 -1.47 -16.87
C GLN A 78 5.43 -1.16 -16.57
N ILE A 79 5.07 -1.17 -15.29
CA ILE A 79 3.69 -0.94 -14.82
C ILE A 79 3.68 0.09 -13.69
N ALA A 80 2.60 0.87 -13.64
CA ALA A 80 2.28 1.77 -12.54
C ALA A 80 1.00 1.34 -11.79
N VAL A 81 0.49 0.13 -12.09
CA VAL A 81 -0.73 -0.42 -11.49
C VAL A 81 -0.36 -1.52 -10.50
N CYS A 82 -0.80 -1.38 -9.25
CA CYS A 82 -0.66 -2.41 -8.21
C CYS A 82 -1.23 -3.75 -8.71
N GLY A 83 -0.41 -4.79 -8.70
CA GLY A 83 -0.75 -6.12 -9.23
C GLY A 83 -0.93 -6.18 -10.75
N GLY A 84 -0.50 -5.14 -11.50
CA GLY A 84 -0.71 -5.04 -12.93
C GLY A 84 -0.02 -6.14 -13.73
N GLU A 85 -0.73 -6.68 -14.72
CA GLU A 85 -0.19 -7.69 -15.64
C GLU A 85 0.67 -7.06 -16.74
N ILE A 86 1.69 -7.78 -17.18
CA ILE A 86 2.43 -7.46 -18.41
C ILE A 86 2.04 -8.39 -19.56
N LYS A 87 1.87 -7.84 -20.77
CA LYS A 87 1.75 -8.65 -21.99
C LYS A 87 3.10 -8.67 -22.69
N ALA A 88 3.94 -9.64 -22.30
CA ALA A 88 5.19 -9.89 -22.99
C ALA A 88 4.94 -10.84 -24.17
N THR A 89 5.04 -10.36 -25.41
CA THR A 89 5.18 -11.22 -26.60
C THR A 89 6.64 -11.22 -27.03
N GLY A 90 7.49 -11.91 -26.26
CA GLY A 90 8.93 -11.98 -26.49
C GLY A 90 9.73 -12.12 -25.20
N GLY A 91 10.80 -12.93 -25.20
CA GLY A 91 11.53 -13.38 -24.00
C GLY A 91 12.27 -12.32 -23.18
N SER A 92 12.20 -11.04 -23.52
CA SER A 92 13.08 -9.99 -22.98
C SER A 92 12.39 -8.95 -22.08
N ASN A 93 11.05 -8.96 -21.97
CA ASN A 93 10.32 -7.93 -21.22
C ASN A 93 10.02 -8.38 -19.79
N GLY A 94 10.17 -7.47 -18.83
CA GLY A 94 9.98 -7.74 -17.40
C GLY A 94 11.23 -8.29 -16.70
N ILE A 95 11.05 -8.75 -15.46
CA ILE A 95 12.11 -9.24 -14.57
C ILE A 95 11.82 -10.64 -14.06
N GLU A 96 12.85 -11.31 -13.53
CA GLU A 96 12.76 -12.69 -13.03
C GLU A 96 12.29 -12.80 -11.59
N LYS A 97 12.33 -11.69 -10.85
CA LYS A 97 11.86 -11.61 -9.47
C LYS A 97 10.51 -10.92 -9.41
N GLN A 98 9.56 -11.56 -8.75
CA GLN A 98 8.25 -10.97 -8.47
C GLN A 98 8.42 -9.73 -7.59
N GLN A 99 7.70 -8.67 -7.92
CA GLN A 99 7.61 -7.45 -7.11
C GLN A 99 6.28 -7.40 -6.37
N HIS A 100 6.25 -6.61 -5.30
CA HIS A 100 5.07 -6.48 -4.43
C HIS A 100 5.04 -5.07 -3.80
N LEU A 101 4.36 -4.90 -2.66
CA LEU A 101 3.99 -3.59 -2.13
C LEU A 101 5.16 -2.61 -1.94
N ARG A 102 6.29 -3.00 -1.34
CA ARG A 102 7.46 -2.10 -1.20
C ARG A 102 8.01 -1.62 -2.55
N ASP A 103 8.02 -2.50 -3.55
CA ASP A 103 8.50 -2.17 -4.89
C ASP A 103 7.51 -1.25 -5.61
N PHE A 104 6.21 -1.44 -5.39
CA PHE A 104 5.17 -0.52 -5.86
C PHE A 104 5.38 0.87 -5.25
N VAL A 105 5.60 0.96 -3.94
CA VAL A 105 5.86 2.25 -3.29
C VAL A 105 7.13 2.92 -3.83
N LYS A 106 8.19 2.14 -4.04
CA LYS A 106 9.46 2.66 -4.57
C LYS A 106 9.37 3.11 -6.02
N GLY A 107 8.92 2.22 -6.90
CA GLY A 107 8.91 2.45 -8.35
C GLY A 107 7.75 3.32 -8.81
N THR A 108 6.55 3.11 -8.25
CA THR A 108 5.31 3.72 -8.72
C THR A 108 4.94 4.98 -7.94
N LEU A 109 5.06 4.94 -6.60
CA LEU A 109 4.74 6.08 -5.74
C LEU A 109 5.95 7.00 -5.45
N LEU A 110 7.13 6.69 -6.02
CA LEU A 110 8.35 7.46 -5.88
C LEU A 110 8.80 7.68 -4.42
N GLU A 111 8.46 6.74 -3.54
CA GLU A 111 8.74 6.76 -2.09
C GLU A 111 8.17 7.95 -1.30
N ASN A 112 7.46 8.88 -1.96
CA ASN A 112 6.90 10.08 -1.37
C ASN A 112 5.39 10.23 -1.62
N GLY A 113 4.82 9.40 -2.50
CA GLY A 113 3.39 9.39 -2.79
C GLY A 113 2.94 10.50 -3.73
N SER A 114 3.86 11.19 -4.41
CA SER A 114 3.55 12.34 -5.27
C SER A 114 2.95 11.96 -6.62
N LYS A 115 3.01 10.68 -6.99
CA LYS A 115 2.56 10.18 -8.29
C LYS A 115 1.78 8.88 -8.14
N ASN A 116 0.88 8.64 -9.09
CA ASN A 116 0.17 7.38 -9.32
C ASN A 116 -0.79 6.91 -8.21
N TRP A 117 -1.00 7.70 -7.15
CA TRP A 117 -2.03 7.42 -6.16
C TRP A 117 -3.22 8.39 -6.27
N PRO A 118 -4.48 7.91 -6.29
CA PRO A 118 -4.90 6.51 -6.41
C PRO A 118 -4.99 6.03 -7.88
N THR A 119 -4.74 6.92 -8.85
CA THR A 119 -4.90 6.64 -10.29
C THR A 119 -3.53 6.52 -10.96
N PRO A 120 -3.24 5.42 -11.68
CA PRO A 120 -1.95 5.20 -12.32
C PRO A 120 -1.76 6.02 -13.60
N THR A 121 -0.51 6.35 -13.90
CA THR A 121 -0.10 7.03 -15.15
C THR A 121 0.40 6.01 -16.16
N ALA A 122 0.09 6.21 -17.43
CA ALA A 122 0.60 5.39 -18.53
C ALA A 122 0.96 6.24 -19.75
N ASP A 123 1.95 5.78 -20.52
CA ASP A 123 2.36 6.40 -21.79
C ASP A 123 1.65 5.74 -22.99
N GLY A 124 1.70 6.36 -24.17
CA GLY A 124 1.11 5.84 -25.41
C GLY A 124 -0.40 6.10 -25.56
N ALA A 125 -1.06 5.53 -26.57
CA ALA A 125 -2.51 5.69 -26.75
C ALA A 125 -3.31 4.78 -25.80
N PRO A 126 -4.45 5.20 -25.22
CA PRO A 126 -5.24 4.41 -24.27
C PRO A 126 -5.52 2.97 -24.70
N GLU A 127 -5.94 2.74 -25.95
CA GLU A 127 -6.27 1.40 -26.47
C GLU A 127 -5.07 0.46 -26.58
N THR A 128 -3.86 0.99 -26.56
CA THR A 128 -2.62 0.21 -26.69
C THR A 128 -2.05 -0.22 -25.35
N ARG A 129 -2.62 0.21 -24.21
CA ARG A 129 -2.02 0.02 -22.89
C ARG A 129 -2.56 -1.22 -22.20
N VAL A 130 -1.69 -1.87 -21.44
CA VAL A 130 -2.07 -2.96 -20.55
C VAL A 130 -1.47 -2.72 -19.16
N PRO A 131 -2.24 -2.79 -18.08
CA PRO A 131 -3.67 -2.49 -18.07
C PRO A 131 -3.94 -1.02 -18.49
N VAL A 132 -5.13 -0.76 -19.03
CA VAL A 132 -5.59 0.61 -19.31
C VAL A 132 -5.91 1.29 -17.98
N PRO A 133 -5.28 2.43 -17.64
CA PRO A 133 -5.57 3.15 -16.39
C PRO A 133 -7.04 3.57 -16.28
N LYS A 134 -7.63 3.29 -15.12
CA LYS A 134 -8.94 3.80 -14.71
C LYS A 134 -8.82 4.58 -13.40
N PRO A 135 -9.77 5.49 -13.13
CA PRO A 135 -9.82 6.17 -11.84
C PRO A 135 -9.78 5.16 -10.68
N ASN A 136 -8.93 5.43 -9.70
CA ASN A 136 -8.78 4.66 -8.46
C ASN A 136 -8.25 3.23 -8.59
N ASP A 137 -7.73 2.80 -9.76
CA ASP A 137 -7.22 1.44 -9.96
C ASP A 137 -6.26 0.95 -8.86
N ASN A 138 -5.35 1.81 -8.39
CA ASN A 138 -4.38 1.41 -7.37
C ASN A 138 -5.04 1.25 -5.99
N ALA A 139 -6.01 2.11 -5.65
CA ALA A 139 -6.75 1.96 -4.39
C ALA A 139 -7.61 0.70 -4.40
N GLU A 140 -8.28 0.40 -5.51
CA GLU A 140 -9.06 -0.82 -5.67
C GLU A 140 -8.19 -2.08 -5.60
N ALA A 141 -7.04 -2.08 -6.28
CA ALA A 141 -6.12 -3.21 -6.29
C ALA A 141 -5.56 -3.49 -4.89
N VAL A 142 -5.11 -2.45 -4.18
CA VAL A 142 -4.66 -2.58 -2.78
C VAL A 142 -5.80 -3.11 -1.91
N ALA A 143 -7.01 -2.54 -1.99
CA ALA A 143 -8.16 -3.00 -1.21
C ALA A 143 -8.45 -4.49 -1.45
N LYS A 144 -8.48 -4.91 -2.72
CA LYS A 144 -8.73 -6.30 -3.12
C LYS A 144 -7.69 -7.26 -2.56
N ASP A 145 -6.42 -6.86 -2.49
CA ASP A 145 -5.37 -7.71 -1.92
C ASP A 145 -5.47 -7.77 -0.39
N LEU A 146 -5.73 -6.63 0.27
CA LEU A 146 -5.88 -6.59 1.73
C LEU A 146 -7.08 -7.41 2.23
N THR A 147 -8.22 -7.38 1.51
CA THR A 147 -9.40 -8.16 1.90
C THR A 147 -9.29 -9.67 1.58
N LYS A 148 -8.27 -10.09 0.82
CA LYS A 148 -7.97 -11.51 0.54
C LYS A 148 -7.00 -12.15 1.54
N LEU A 149 -6.39 -11.36 2.42
CA LEU A 149 -5.48 -11.87 3.46
C LEU A 149 -6.21 -12.79 4.45
N SER A 150 -5.46 -13.58 5.23
CA SER A 150 -6.04 -14.37 6.32
C SER A 150 -6.62 -13.46 7.41
N THR A 151 -7.47 -14.01 8.28
CA THR A 151 -8.08 -13.25 9.39
C THR A 151 -7.02 -12.63 10.31
N GLU A 152 -5.95 -13.35 10.60
CA GLU A 152 -4.83 -12.89 11.42
C GLU A 152 -4.06 -11.77 10.71
N GLU A 153 -3.79 -11.94 9.42
CA GLU A 153 -3.09 -10.94 8.60
C GLU A 153 -3.91 -9.65 8.45
N LYS A 154 -5.22 -9.77 8.26
CA LYS A 154 -6.16 -8.63 8.26
C LYS A 154 -6.11 -7.86 9.58
N THR A 155 -6.02 -8.56 10.70
CA THR A 155 -5.94 -7.91 12.03
C THR A 155 -4.65 -7.11 12.17
N ILE A 156 -3.52 -7.65 11.68
CA ILE A 156 -2.24 -6.92 11.66
C ILE A 156 -2.32 -5.68 10.77
N VAL A 157 -2.84 -5.82 9.55
CA VAL A 157 -3.02 -4.72 8.60
C VAL A 157 -3.93 -3.64 9.17
N ALA A 158 -5.05 -4.02 9.78
CA ALA A 158 -5.97 -3.09 10.41
C ALA A 158 -5.30 -2.26 11.51
N GLY A 159 -4.47 -2.90 12.34
CA GLY A 159 -3.65 -2.20 13.33
C GLY A 159 -2.66 -1.22 12.71
N LEU A 160 -2.01 -1.60 11.60
CA LEU A 160 -1.08 -0.73 10.88
C LEU A 160 -1.79 0.45 10.20
N LEU A 161 -2.95 0.24 9.58
CA LEU A 161 -3.78 1.31 8.99
C LEU A 161 -4.23 2.31 10.05
N ALA A 162 -4.71 1.81 11.20
CA ALA A 162 -5.12 2.67 12.31
C ALA A 162 -3.95 3.51 12.85
N LYS A 163 -2.76 2.91 12.94
CA LYS A 163 -1.55 3.60 13.42
C LYS A 163 -1.02 4.65 12.44
N THR A 164 -1.02 4.34 11.14
CA THR A 164 -0.31 5.14 10.13
C THR A 164 -1.19 6.16 9.40
N ILE A 165 -2.47 5.86 9.20
CA ILE A 165 -3.37 6.67 8.38
C ILE A 165 -4.46 7.31 9.23
N GLU A 166 -5.05 6.56 10.16
CA GLU A 166 -6.22 7.06 10.91
C GLU A 166 -5.85 7.85 12.18
N GLY A 167 -4.55 8.11 12.40
CA GLY A 167 -4.08 8.96 13.50
C GLY A 167 -4.02 8.23 14.84
N GLY A 168 -3.27 7.12 14.91
CA GLY A 168 -2.81 6.55 16.17
C GLY A 168 -1.70 7.41 16.79
N GLU A 169 -1.99 8.67 17.11
CA GLU A 169 -1.12 9.44 17.98
C GLU A 169 -1.07 8.73 19.34
N VAL A 170 0.05 8.05 19.59
CA VAL A 170 0.47 7.73 20.95
C VAL A 170 0.52 9.06 21.65
N VAL A 171 -0.43 9.31 22.55
CA VAL A 171 -0.38 10.43 23.48
C VAL A 171 1.03 10.44 24.06
N GLU A 172 1.83 11.43 23.67
CA GLU A 172 3.02 11.81 24.42
C GLU A 172 2.48 12.15 25.82
N ILE A 173 2.55 11.20 26.74
CA ILE A 173 2.38 11.50 28.16
C ILE A 173 3.59 12.34 28.52
N ARG A 174 3.49 13.65 28.29
CA ARG A 174 4.34 14.62 28.95
C ARG A 174 4.13 14.38 30.43
N ALA A 175 5.20 13.92 31.07
CA ALA A 175 5.25 13.51 32.47
C ALA A 175 4.27 14.29 33.35
N VAL A 176 3.39 13.55 34.03
CA VAL A 176 2.66 14.10 35.18
C VAL A 176 3.71 14.44 36.22
N SER A 177 4.08 15.72 36.30
CA SER A 177 4.90 16.24 37.38
C SER A 177 4.04 16.19 38.64
N SER A 178 4.17 15.11 39.40
CA SER A 178 3.64 14.97 40.75
C SER A 178 4.32 16.00 41.65
N THR A 179 3.83 17.24 41.66
CA THR A 179 4.08 18.14 42.79
C THR A 179 3.21 17.62 43.93
N SER A 180 3.84 16.87 44.84
CA SER A 180 3.24 16.44 46.10
C SER A 180 2.65 17.64 46.84
N VAL A 181 1.39 17.55 47.24
CA VAL A 181 0.79 18.46 48.21
C VAL A 181 1.39 18.10 49.57
N MET A 182 2.36 18.88 50.05
CA MET A 182 2.79 18.80 51.45
C MET A 182 1.69 19.45 52.30
N VAL A 183 0.75 18.64 52.77
CA VAL A 183 -0.12 18.99 53.90
C VAL A 183 0.74 18.97 55.16
N ASN A 184 1.17 20.15 55.63
CA ASN A 184 1.73 20.28 56.97
C ASN A 184 0.56 20.38 57.95
N ALA A 185 0.10 19.23 58.42
CA ALA A 185 -0.81 19.12 59.54
C ALA A 185 -0.16 19.74 60.79
N CYS A 186 -0.91 20.61 61.45
CA CYS A 186 -0.58 21.22 62.73
C CYS A 186 -0.03 20.19 63.72
N TYR A 187 1.11 20.49 64.35
CA TYR A 187 1.45 19.92 65.65
C TYR A 187 1.56 21.05 66.67
N ASP A 188 0.59 21.03 67.56
CA ASP A 188 0.45 21.82 68.78
C ASP A 188 1.37 21.22 69.85
N LEU A 189 2.46 21.92 70.22
CA LEU A 189 3.24 21.62 71.43
C LEU A 189 4.24 22.75 71.75
N LEU A 190 3.78 23.69 72.58
CA LEU A 190 4.40 24.32 73.76
C LEU A 190 3.93 25.76 73.97
#